data_AF-A0A7X7RDL3-F1
#
_entry.id   AF-A0A7X7RDL3-F1
#
_cell.length_a   1.000
_cell.length_b   1.000
_cell.length_c   1.000
_cell.angle_alpha   90.00
_cell.angle_beta   90.00
_cell.angle_gamma   90.00
#
_symmetry.space_group_name_H-M   'P 1'
#
loop_
_entity.id
_entity.type
_entity.pdbx_description
1 polymer ?
#
loop_
_entity_poly.entity_id
_entity_poly.type
_entity_poly.pdbx_seq_one_letter_code
_entity_poly.pdbx_strand_id
1 'polypeptide(L)'
;MAMSSSAHAQVLAPSQASEQRRVKVLDGKQAKAREDARRADIVRITLSVATLLMFLLGLTFMSAKIYSAGVDINHLKNEIEQTNTLASRAELELGQMASLERIEAYATERLGMVYPAANDIYLLSEDSARRIAEGQQQIALAEAEAMSGSEENPRWREIVYGIAGLFVGTASAAEN
;
A
#
# COMPACT_ATOMS: atom_id res chain seq x y z
N MET A 1 -2.73 -40.46 -107.55
CA MET A 1 -2.57 -41.33 -106.37
C MET A 1 -2.16 -40.48 -105.18
N ALA A 2 -3.11 -40.03 -104.36
CA ALA A 2 -2.84 -39.30 -103.12
C ALA A 2 -4.07 -39.39 -102.20
N MET A 3 -4.34 -40.58 -101.67
CA MET A 3 -5.38 -40.80 -100.67
C MET A 3 -4.96 -41.90 -99.70
N SER A 4 -4.12 -41.58 -98.71
CA SER A 4 -3.97 -42.43 -97.50
C SER A 4 -3.25 -41.78 -96.31
N SER A 5 -3.09 -40.45 -96.25
CA SER A 5 -2.24 -39.81 -95.20
C SER A 5 -3.01 -39.08 -94.08
N SER A 6 -4.34 -39.11 -94.06
CA SER A 6 -5.15 -38.40 -93.05
C SER A 6 -5.80 -39.29 -91.98
N ALA A 7 -5.71 -40.63 -92.11
CA ALA A 7 -6.41 -41.55 -91.20
C ALA A 7 -5.70 -41.81 -89.86
N HIS A 8 -4.40 -41.52 -89.75
CA HIS A 8 -3.62 -41.82 -88.54
C HIS A 8 -3.55 -40.68 -87.52
N ALA A 9 -3.93 -39.44 -87.86
CA ALA A 9 -3.84 -38.30 -86.95
C ALA A 9 -5.03 -38.17 -85.99
N GLN A 10 -6.20 -38.72 -86.32
CA GLN A 10 -7.41 -38.58 -85.50
C GLN A 10 -7.50 -39.55 -84.32
N VAL A 11 -6.76 -40.67 -84.35
CA VAL A 11 -6.86 -41.72 -83.32
C VAL A 11 -5.93 -41.46 -82.12
N LEU A 12 -4.88 -40.63 -82.26
CA LEU A 12 -3.92 -40.35 -81.17
C LEU A 12 -4.25 -39.13 -80.29
N ALA A 13 -5.19 -38.28 -80.70
CA ALA A 13 -5.58 -37.09 -79.92
C ALA A 13 -6.31 -37.40 -78.58
N PRO A 14 -7.23 -38.38 -78.48
CA PRO A 14 -7.95 -38.62 -77.22
C PRO A 14 -7.10 -39.35 -76.16
N SER A 15 -6.06 -40.11 -76.55
CA SER A 15 -5.22 -40.86 -75.60
C SER A 15 -4.29 -39.94 -74.82
N GLN A 16 -3.64 -38.98 -75.47
CA GLN A 16 -2.73 -38.02 -74.80
C GLN A 16 -3.46 -37.09 -73.82
N ALA A 17 -4.68 -36.68 -74.15
CA ALA A 17 -5.52 -35.89 -73.24
C ALA A 17 -5.92 -36.68 -71.97
N SER A 18 -6.12 -37.99 -72.11
CA SER A 18 -6.43 -38.87 -70.98
C SER A 18 -5.21 -39.15 -70.09
N GLU A 19 -4.01 -39.25 -70.67
CA GLU A 19 -2.76 -39.41 -69.92
C GLU A 19 -2.38 -38.14 -69.16
N GLN A 20 -2.50 -36.96 -69.79
CA GLN A 20 -2.25 -35.69 -69.09
C GLN A 20 -3.22 -35.46 -67.92
N ARG A 21 -4.50 -35.88 -68.05
CA ARG A 21 -5.43 -35.88 -66.91
C ARG A 21 -4.99 -36.85 -65.81
N ARG A 22 -4.50 -38.04 -66.15
CA ARG A 22 -4.00 -39.00 -65.16
C ARG A 22 -2.75 -38.49 -64.43
N VAL A 23 -1.80 -37.88 -65.13
CA VAL A 23 -0.61 -37.27 -64.50
C VAL A 23 -1.00 -36.12 -63.57
N LYS A 24 -2.01 -35.31 -63.93
CA LYS A 24 -2.50 -34.21 -63.08
C LYS A 24 -3.24 -34.70 -61.83
N VAL A 25 -3.86 -35.88 -61.87
CA VAL A 25 -4.53 -36.52 -60.72
C VAL A 25 -3.51 -37.24 -59.81
N LEU A 26 -2.34 -37.62 -60.34
CA LEU A 26 -1.24 -38.25 -59.61
C LEU A 26 -0.23 -37.25 -59.03
N ASP A 27 -0.37 -35.94 -59.31
CA ASP A 27 0.48 -34.92 -58.72
C ASP A 27 0.12 -34.74 -57.24
N GLY A 28 0.66 -35.62 -56.40
CA GLY A 28 0.47 -35.67 -54.95
C GLY A 28 0.86 -34.36 -54.23
N LYS A 29 1.39 -33.37 -54.96
CA LYS A 29 1.54 -31.98 -54.50
C LYS A 29 0.22 -31.35 -54.08
N GLN A 30 -0.89 -31.64 -54.77
CA GLN A 30 -2.20 -31.11 -54.36
C GLN A 30 -2.75 -31.79 -53.09
N ALA A 31 -2.45 -33.07 -52.90
CA ALA A 31 -2.81 -33.80 -51.68
C ALA A 31 -1.99 -33.30 -50.48
N LYS A 32 -0.68 -33.11 -50.64
CA LYS A 32 0.20 -32.52 -49.62
C LYS A 32 -0.19 -31.09 -49.26
N ALA A 33 -0.50 -30.24 -50.24
CA ALA A 33 -0.94 -28.87 -49.99
C ALA A 33 -2.25 -28.79 -49.15
N ARG A 34 -3.17 -29.75 -49.34
CA ARG A 34 -4.39 -29.86 -48.51
C ARG A 34 -4.09 -30.35 -47.10
N GLU A 35 -3.11 -31.23 -46.93
CA GLU A 35 -2.68 -31.70 -45.61
C GLU A 35 -1.96 -30.60 -44.83
N ASP A 36 -1.09 -29.83 -45.48
CA ASP A 36 -0.38 -28.70 -44.88
C ASP A 36 -1.35 -27.56 -44.50
N ALA A 37 -2.38 -27.31 -45.32
CA ALA A 37 -3.45 -26.37 -44.99
C ALA A 37 -4.24 -26.81 -43.75
N ARG A 38 -4.56 -28.11 -43.62
CA ARG A 38 -5.23 -28.65 -42.42
C ARG A 38 -4.35 -28.53 -41.18
N ARG A 39 -3.05 -28.81 -41.30
CA ARG A 39 -2.09 -28.64 -40.20
C ARG A 39 -1.99 -27.18 -39.77
N ALA A 40 -1.94 -26.25 -40.73
CA ALA A 40 -1.92 -24.82 -40.45
C ALA A 40 -3.19 -24.35 -39.74
N ASP A 41 -4.37 -24.84 -40.14
CA ASP A 41 -5.63 -24.51 -39.47
C ASP A 41 -5.71 -25.09 -38.06
N ILE A 42 -5.26 -26.34 -37.86
CA ILE A 42 -5.18 -26.94 -36.52
C ILE A 42 -4.25 -26.12 -35.62
N VAL A 43 -3.09 -25.70 -36.12
CA VAL A 43 -2.13 -24.86 -35.38
C VAL A 43 -2.73 -23.49 -35.04
N ARG A 44 -3.46 -22.86 -35.97
CA ARG A 44 -4.15 -21.59 -35.72
C ARG A 44 -5.22 -21.74 -34.64
N ILE A 45 -6.00 -22.81 -34.71
CA ILE A 45 -7.05 -23.10 -33.71
C ILE A 45 -6.41 -23.36 -32.35
N THR A 46 -5.39 -24.20 -32.25
CA THR A 46 -4.72 -24.48 -30.96
C THR A 46 -4.06 -23.23 -30.39
N LEU A 47 -3.45 -22.39 -31.21
CA LEU A 47 -2.88 -21.11 -30.77
C LEU A 47 -3.96 -20.14 -30.27
N SER A 48 -5.11 -20.07 -30.95
CA SER A 48 -6.24 -19.24 -30.53
C SER A 48 -6.85 -19.71 -29.21
N VAL A 49 -6.97 -21.03 -29.01
CA VAL A 49 -7.47 -21.61 -27.77
C VAL A 49 -6.46 -21.43 -26.63
N ALA A 50 -5.17 -21.58 -26.91
CA ALA A 50 -4.11 -21.38 -25.92
C ALA A 50 -4.05 -19.91 -25.45
N THR A 51 -4.15 -18.96 -26.38
CA THR A 51 -4.19 -17.52 -26.04
C THR A 51 -5.45 -17.15 -25.26
N LEU A 52 -6.61 -17.70 -25.62
CA LEU A 52 -7.85 -17.54 -24.86
C LEU A 52 -7.70 -18.08 -23.42
N LEU A 53 -7.16 -19.29 -23.26
CA LEU A 53 -6.92 -19.88 -21.95
C LEU A 53 -5.95 -19.05 -21.10
N MET A 54 -4.86 -18.57 -21.69
CA MET A 54 -3.91 -17.66 -21.03
C MET A 54 -4.59 -16.37 -20.55
N PHE A 55 -5.47 -15.81 -21.38
CA PHE A 55 -6.24 -14.62 -21.04
C PHE A 55 -7.21 -14.86 -19.87
N LEU A 56 -7.97 -15.96 -19.88
CA LEU A 56 -8.86 -16.32 -18.78
C LEU A 56 -8.09 -16.60 -17.48
N LEU A 57 -6.94 -17.28 -17.55
CA LEU A 57 -6.06 -17.50 -16.40
C LEU A 57 -5.55 -16.18 -15.83
N GLY A 58 -5.13 -15.24 -16.70
CA GLY A 58 -4.71 -13.89 -16.29
C GLY A 58 -5.81 -13.14 -15.54
N LEU A 59 -7.05 -13.14 -16.06
CA LEU A 59 -8.19 -12.51 -15.40
C LEU A 59 -8.52 -13.17 -14.04
N THR A 60 -8.43 -14.50 -13.96
CA THR A 60 -8.69 -15.25 -12.72
C THR A 60 -7.65 -14.91 -11.65
N PHE A 61 -6.36 -14.87 -12.01
CA PHE A 61 -5.28 -14.47 -11.10
C PHE A 61 -5.43 -13.02 -10.62
N MET A 62 -5.83 -12.11 -11.50
CA MET A 62 -6.05 -10.71 -11.14
C MET A 62 -7.23 -10.58 -10.17
N SER A 63 -8.32 -11.30 -10.44
CA SER A 63 -9.50 -11.35 -9.57
C SER A 63 -9.15 -11.90 -8.18
N ALA A 64 -8.36 -12.98 -8.11
CA ALA A 64 -7.92 -13.55 -6.84
C ALA A 64 -7.13 -12.56 -5.98
N LYS A 65 -6.23 -11.75 -6.59
CA LYS A 65 -5.51 -10.68 -5.89
C LYS A 65 -6.43 -9.56 -5.41
N ILE A 66 -7.45 -9.21 -6.20
CA ILE A 66 -8.44 -8.19 -5.80
C ILE A 66 -9.26 -8.70 -4.61
N TYR A 67 -9.65 -9.98 -4.62
CA TYR A 67 -10.35 -10.58 -3.48
C TYR A 67 -9.49 -10.63 -2.22
N SER A 68 -8.20 -11.00 -2.32
CA SER A 68 -7.31 -10.99 -1.14
C SER A 68 -7.13 -9.58 -0.59
N ALA A 69 -6.87 -8.60 -1.46
CA ALA A 69 -6.76 -7.20 -1.05
C ALA A 69 -8.08 -6.66 -0.45
N GLY A 70 -9.23 -7.10 -0.97
CA GLY A 70 -10.53 -6.73 -0.43
C GLY A 70 -10.77 -7.28 0.98
N VAL A 71 -10.30 -8.50 1.26
CA VAL A 71 -10.35 -9.10 2.62
C VAL A 71 -9.46 -8.29 3.57
N ASP A 72 -8.24 -7.96 3.15
CA ASP A 72 -7.33 -7.15 3.96
C ASP A 72 -7.90 -5.77 4.27
N ILE A 73 -8.49 -5.10 3.27
CA ILE A 73 -9.16 -3.80 3.47
C ILE A 73 -10.29 -3.92 4.49
N ASN A 74 -11.10 -4.97 4.41
CA ASN A 74 -12.21 -5.15 5.32
C ASN A 74 -11.74 -5.49 6.74
N HIS A 75 -10.65 -6.25 6.85
CA HIS A 75 -9.99 -6.52 8.12
C HIS A 75 -9.46 -5.25 8.77
N LEU A 76 -8.68 -4.45 8.02
CA LEU A 76 -8.15 -3.17 8.51
C LEU A 76 -9.26 -2.21 8.91
N LYS A 77 -10.36 -2.16 8.15
CA LYS A 77 -11.51 -1.33 8.49
C LYS A 77 -12.13 -1.74 9.83
N ASN A 78 -12.26 -3.04 10.07
CA ASN A 78 -12.77 -3.57 11.32
C ASN A 78 -11.83 -3.27 12.50
N GLU A 79 -10.51 -3.38 12.30
CA GLU A 79 -9.51 -3.00 13.32
C GLU A 79 -9.57 -1.50 13.67
N ILE A 80 -9.75 -0.62 12.67
CA ILE A 80 -9.92 0.82 12.90
C ILE A 80 -11.18 1.07 13.72
N GLU A 81 -12.29 0.43 13.38
CA GLU A 81 -13.55 0.60 14.09
C GLU A 81 -13.45 0.11 15.54
N GLN A 82 -12.83 -1.05 15.77
CA GLN A 82 -12.55 -1.55 17.12
C GLN A 82 -11.67 -0.58 17.90
N THR A 83 -10.58 -0.08 17.30
CA THR A 83 -9.67 0.87 17.94
C THR A 83 -10.38 2.16 18.31
N ASN A 84 -11.23 2.71 17.43
CA ASN A 84 -12.01 3.90 17.72
C ASN A 84 -13.00 3.68 18.87
N THR A 85 -13.65 2.52 18.93
CA THR A 85 -14.53 2.19 20.05
C THR A 85 -13.77 2.07 21.37
N LEU A 86 -12.56 1.51 21.35
CA LEU A 86 -11.70 1.43 22.53
C LEU A 86 -11.24 2.83 22.98
N ALA A 87 -10.83 3.69 22.05
CA ALA A 87 -10.43 5.07 22.33
C ALA A 87 -11.59 5.85 22.96
N SER A 88 -12.80 5.76 22.39
CA SER A 88 -13.98 6.43 22.93
C SER A 88 -14.34 5.92 24.33
N ARG A 89 -14.21 4.62 24.60
CA ARG A 89 -14.41 4.07 25.95
C ARG A 89 -13.36 4.57 26.94
N ALA A 90 -12.09 4.58 26.54
CA ALA A 90 -11.00 5.09 27.37
C ALA A 90 -11.18 6.58 27.67
N GLU A 91 -11.67 7.37 26.71
CA GLU A 91 -11.99 8.78 26.90
C GLU A 91 -13.17 8.99 27.87
N LEU A 92 -14.21 8.15 27.77
CA LEU A 92 -15.31 8.15 28.74
C LEU A 92 -14.83 7.77 30.15
N GLU A 93 -13.99 6.73 30.26
CA GLU A 93 -13.39 6.34 31.54
C GLU A 93 -12.49 7.44 32.10
N LEU A 94 -11.66 8.09 31.27
CA LEU A 94 -10.87 9.25 31.67
C LEU A 94 -11.77 10.39 32.15
N GLY A 95 -12.85 10.68 31.45
CA GLY A 95 -13.83 11.69 31.87
C GLY A 95 -14.49 11.34 33.20
N GLN A 96 -14.79 10.07 33.46
CA GLN A 96 -15.29 9.60 34.75
C GLN A 96 -14.22 9.66 35.85
N MET A 97 -12.97 9.35 35.53
CA MET A 97 -11.88 9.38 36.49
C MET A 97 -11.46 10.80 36.84
N ALA A 98 -11.48 11.70 35.86
CA ALA A 98 -11.19 13.13 35.98
C ALA A 98 -12.43 13.94 36.39
N SER A 99 -13.58 13.28 36.63
CA SER A 99 -14.77 13.99 37.07
C SER A 99 -14.48 14.65 38.41
N LEU A 100 -14.82 15.93 38.52
CA LEU A 100 -14.56 16.74 39.70
C LEU A 100 -15.14 16.07 40.95
N GLU A 101 -16.32 15.47 40.83
CA GLU A 101 -17.02 14.75 41.88
C GLU A 101 -16.22 13.57 42.46
N ARG A 102 -15.50 12.82 41.61
CA ARG A 102 -14.65 11.72 42.06
C ARG A 102 -13.37 12.22 42.73
N ILE A 103 -12.79 13.32 42.22
CA ILE A 103 -11.62 13.97 42.82
C ILE A 103 -11.98 14.54 44.19
N GLU A 104 -13.12 15.20 44.31
CA GLU A 104 -13.66 15.73 45.56
C GLU A 104 -13.95 14.60 46.55
N ALA A 105 -14.64 13.53 46.14
CA ALA A 105 -14.90 12.38 46.99
C ALA A 105 -13.59 11.72 47.48
N TYR A 106 -12.61 11.54 46.59
CA TYR A 106 -11.30 11.00 46.98
C TYR A 106 -10.56 11.93 47.96
N ALA A 107 -10.58 13.23 47.69
CA ALA A 107 -10.02 14.25 48.57
C ALA A 107 -10.63 14.22 49.97
N THR A 108 -11.96 14.15 50.07
CA THR A 108 -12.66 14.17 51.36
C THR A 108 -12.58 12.83 52.10
N GLU A 109 -12.77 11.71 51.40
CA GLU A 109 -12.90 10.39 52.03
C GLU A 109 -11.57 9.69 52.27
N ARG A 110 -10.60 9.84 51.37
CA ARG A 110 -9.32 9.11 51.42
C ARG A 110 -8.19 9.98 51.96
N LEU A 111 -8.14 11.24 51.55
CA LEU A 111 -7.11 12.18 51.97
C LEU A 111 -7.52 12.98 53.22
N GLY A 112 -8.78 12.89 53.64
CA GLY A 112 -9.30 13.62 54.81
C GLY A 112 -9.32 15.13 54.62
N MET A 113 -9.31 15.60 53.38
CA MET A 113 -9.38 17.03 53.08
C MET A 113 -10.78 17.56 53.40
N VAL A 114 -10.85 18.72 54.01
CA VAL A 114 -12.12 19.40 54.30
C VAL A 114 -12.28 20.53 53.30
N TYR A 115 -13.49 20.67 52.75
CA TYR A 115 -13.78 21.76 51.83
C TYR A 115 -13.63 23.09 52.59
N PRO A 116 -12.82 24.05 52.10
CA PRO A 116 -12.58 25.30 52.80
C PRO A 116 -13.90 26.07 52.94
N ALA A 117 -14.15 26.63 54.12
CA ALA A 117 -15.28 27.52 54.29
C ALA A 117 -15.02 28.82 53.52
N ALA A 118 -16.07 29.58 53.18
CA ALA A 118 -15.93 30.86 52.49
C ALA A 118 -15.00 31.86 53.23
N ASN A 119 -14.81 31.65 54.53
CA ASN A 119 -13.96 32.47 55.40
C ASN A 119 -12.48 32.05 55.40
N ASP A 120 -12.15 30.88 54.83
CA ASP A 120 -10.78 30.35 54.73
C ASP A 120 -10.12 30.68 53.38
N ILE A 121 -10.84 31.39 52.50
CA ILE A 121 -10.37 31.77 51.16
C ILE A 121 -9.78 33.18 51.22
N TYR A 122 -8.46 33.27 51.20
CA TYR A 122 -7.74 34.53 51.14
C TYR A 122 -7.34 34.85 49.69
N LEU A 123 -7.94 35.90 49.13
CA LEU A 123 -7.56 36.43 47.83
C LEU A 123 -6.32 37.32 48.01
N LEU A 124 -5.18 36.89 47.46
CA LEU A 124 -3.98 37.72 47.44
C LEU A 124 -4.14 38.87 46.43
N SER A 125 -3.71 40.06 46.82
CA SER A 125 -3.60 41.21 45.92
C SER A 125 -2.55 40.99 44.83
N GLU A 126 -2.71 41.62 43.67
CA GLU A 126 -1.76 41.52 42.55
C GLU A 126 -0.33 41.89 42.95
N ASP A 127 -0.16 42.87 43.84
CA ASP A 127 1.15 43.27 44.36
C ASP A 127 1.82 42.16 45.19
N SER A 128 1.03 41.36 45.90
CA SER A 128 1.54 40.22 46.66
C SER A 128 1.93 39.06 45.74
N ALA A 129 1.14 38.83 44.69
CA ALA A 129 1.45 37.82 43.67
C ALA A 129 2.75 38.14 42.91
N ARG A 130 2.97 39.41 42.55
CA ARG A 130 4.22 39.87 41.90
C ARG A 130 5.45 39.61 42.77
N ARG A 131 5.40 39.95 44.06
CA ARG A 131 6.52 39.72 44.98
C ARG A 131 6.85 38.24 45.17
N ILE A 132 5.85 37.36 45.16
CA ILE A 132 6.07 35.91 45.25
C ILE A 132 6.70 35.39 43.95
N ALA A 133 6.26 35.84 42.79
CA ALA A 133 6.83 35.47 41.50
C ALA A 133 8.30 35.92 41.36
N GLU A 134 8.60 37.16 41.79
CA GLU A 134 9.97 37.68 41.83
C GLU A 134 10.85 36.90 42.82
N GLY A 135 10.31 36.51 43.97
CA GLY A 135 11.01 35.66 44.93
C GLY A 135 11.31 34.25 44.40
N GLN A 136 10.37 33.64 43.67
CA GLN A 136 10.60 32.33 43.02
C GLN A 136 11.63 32.40 41.88
N GLN A 137 11.67 33.49 41.13
CA GLN A 137 12.72 33.70 40.11
C GLN A 137 14.11 33.81 40.74
N GLN A 138 14.23 34.47 41.89
CA GLN A 138 15.52 34.57 42.61
C GLN A 138 15.99 33.22 43.15
N ILE A 139 15.07 32.37 43.61
CA ILE A 139 15.38 31.00 44.06
C ILE A 139 15.82 30.13 42.87
N ALA A 140 15.09 30.20 41.74
CA ALA A 140 15.45 29.46 40.53
C ALA A 140 16.80 29.90 39.93
N LEU A 141 17.14 31.19 40.02
CA LEU A 141 18.44 31.71 39.60
C LEU A 141 19.56 31.27 40.55
N ALA A 142 19.33 31.29 41.86
CA ALA A 142 20.29 30.79 42.85
C ALA A 142 20.53 29.27 42.71
N GLU A 143 19.50 28.50 42.37
CA GLU A 143 19.58 27.06 42.13
C GLU A 143 20.27 26.75 40.79
N ALA A 144 20.04 27.58 39.75
CA ALA A 144 20.75 27.49 38.48
C ALA A 144 22.25 27.86 38.61
N GLU A 145 22.60 28.85 39.43
CA GLU A 145 24.00 29.19 39.76
C GLU A 145 24.67 28.08 40.57
N ALA A 146 23.95 27.42 41.47
CA ALA A 146 24.46 26.25 42.20
C ALA A 146 24.67 25.02 41.30
N MET A 147 23.81 24.81 40.30
CA MET A 147 23.98 23.74 39.30
C MET A 147 25.05 24.07 38.23
N SER A 148 25.33 25.35 37.96
CA SER A 148 26.39 25.79 37.05
C SER A 148 27.81 25.59 37.60
N GLY A 149 27.95 25.31 38.91
CA GLY A 149 29.24 25.08 39.56
C GLY A 149 29.78 23.64 39.48
N SER A 150 28.99 22.67 39.03
CA SER A 150 29.43 21.27 38.90
C SER A 150 29.92 20.96 37.48
N GLU A 151 31.23 20.99 37.30
CA GLU A 151 32.03 20.37 36.23
C GLU A 151 31.33 20.12 34.88
N GLU A 152 31.49 21.07 33.95
CA GLU A 152 31.31 20.82 32.52
C GLU A 152 32.28 19.72 32.06
N ASN A 153 31.81 18.48 32.03
CA ASN A 153 32.58 17.38 31.47
C ASN A 153 32.60 17.54 29.92
N PRO A 154 33.78 17.77 29.30
CA PRO A 154 33.90 18.20 27.90
C PRO A 154 33.33 17.18 26.88
N ARG A 155 33.10 15.93 27.30
CA ARG A 155 32.51 14.88 26.47
C ARG A 155 31.04 15.09 26.11
N TRP A 156 30.25 15.70 26.99
CA TRP A 156 28.83 15.96 26.70
C TRP A 156 28.64 17.03 25.65
N ARG A 157 29.60 17.96 25.55
CA ARG A 157 29.59 19.03 24.58
C ARG A 157 29.71 18.49 23.14
N GLU A 158 30.56 17.50 22.90
CA GLU A 158 30.68 16.86 21.58
C GLU A 158 29.43 16.07 21.18
N ILE A 159 28.77 15.42 22.13
CA ILE A 159 27.53 14.65 21.88
C ILE A 159 26.39 15.60 21.48
N VAL A 160 26.23 16.72 22.20
CA VAL A 160 25.18 17.70 21.91
C VAL A 160 25.40 18.38 20.55
N TYR A 161 26.64 18.74 20.21
CA TYR A 161 26.94 19.29 18.87
C TYR A 161 26.73 18.26 17.75
N GLY A 162 27.05 16.99 17.98
CA GLY A 162 26.78 15.91 17.03
C GLY A 162 25.29 15.70 16.75
N ILE A 163 24.44 15.79 17.78
CA ILE A 163 22.99 15.64 17.64
C ILE A 163 22.36 16.89 17.01
N ALA A 164 22.83 18.09 17.37
CA ALA A 164 22.35 19.34 16.78
C ALA A 164 22.61 19.39 15.25
N GLY A 165 23.76 18.88 14.80
CA GLY A 165 24.07 18.78 13.37
C GLY A 165 23.13 17.85 12.60
N LEU A 166 22.60 16.81 13.25
CA LEU A 166 21.70 15.83 12.65
C LEU A 166 20.29 16.40 12.36
N PHE A 167 19.83 17.35 13.18
CA PHE A 167 18.54 18.01 13.00
C PHE A 167 18.59 19.21 12.05
N VAL A 168 19.72 19.94 12.01
CA VAL A 168 19.87 21.06 11.05
C VAL A 168 20.00 20.54 9.60
N GLY A 169 20.62 19.37 9.39
CA GLY A 169 20.75 18.76 8.06
C GLY A 169 19.44 18.23 7.47
N THR A 170 18.44 17.88 8.29
CA THR A 170 17.15 17.36 7.81
C THR A 170 16.11 18.47 7.59
N ALA A 171 16.27 19.63 8.24
CA ALA A 171 15.43 20.80 7.97
C ALA A 171 15.74 21.48 6.62
N SER A 172 17.02 21.53 6.21
CA SER A 172 17.42 22.16 4.94
C SER A 172 17.10 21.33 3.68
N ALA A 173 16.69 20.06 3.83
CA ALA A 173 16.35 19.18 2.70
C ALA A 173 14.86 19.23 2.31
N ALA A 174 14.02 19.95 3.07
CA ALA A 174 12.58 20.04 2.85
C ALA A 174 12.13 21.34 2.14
N GLU A 175 13.06 22.20 1.71
CA GLU A 175 12.77 23.51 1.11
C GLU A 175 13.32 23.67 -0.33
N ASN A 176 13.35 22.59 -1.13
CA ASN A 176 13.53 22.67 -2.59
C ASN A 176 12.51 21.78 -3.32
#